data_AF-A0A1I3THG3-F1
#
_entry.id   AF-A0A1I3THG3-F1
#
_cell.length_a   1.000
_cell.length_b   1.000
_cell.length_c   1.000
_cell.angle_alpha   90.00
_cell.angle_beta   90.00
_cell.angle_gamma   90.00
#
_symmetry.space_group_name_H-M   'P 1'
#
loop_
_entity.id
_entity.type
_entity.pdbx_description
1 polymer ?
#
loop_
_entity_poly.entity_id
_entity_poly.type
_entity_poly.pdbx_seq_one_letter_code
_entity_poly.pdbx_strand_id
1 'polypeptide(L)'
;MMKEIQQIIIAILILFTTMVSAQEPSLTLKGKVYDKENKMGIGKASVHLIDFKGIVLKTATTDSQGAYDIQIKTSSDKFKVEAEAENFNQAEVLIDSSKKNVEINFGLNREKSVVGAMSFPMIYFDFDSSYLTTHAKKELKGVIEYMNHNPNVRLRLNAHTDSRGTSKYNNWLSGRRADRVRSWLIEEGKIDANRIEEHHFGKTQLSNHCSDGVKCSADQHRENRRCSIEIIN
;
A
#
# COMPACT_ATOMS: atom_id res chain seq x y z
N MET A 1 -69.59 39.89 3.46
CA MET A 1 -69.22 39.37 2.12
C MET A 1 -67.88 39.89 1.59
N MET A 2 -67.77 41.08 0.98
CA MET A 2 -66.50 41.50 0.33
C MET A 2 -65.30 41.64 1.30
N LYS A 3 -65.53 42.12 2.53
CA LYS A 3 -64.47 42.26 3.55
C LYS A 3 -63.97 40.92 4.10
N GLU A 4 -64.84 39.93 4.22
CA GLU A 4 -64.50 38.57 4.68
C GLU A 4 -63.69 37.81 3.61
N ILE A 5 -64.05 37.99 2.33
CA ILE A 5 -63.30 37.42 1.20
C ILE A 5 -61.90 38.06 1.10
N GLN A 6 -61.77 39.37 1.33
CA GLN A 6 -60.44 40.02 1.40
C GLN A 6 -59.61 39.50 2.58
N GLN A 7 -60.19 39.27 3.75
CA GLN A 7 -59.46 38.71 4.90
C GLN A 7 -59.01 37.27 4.65
N ILE A 8 -59.81 36.44 3.98
CA ILE A 8 -59.45 35.07 3.63
C ILE A 8 -58.35 35.06 2.56
N ILE A 9 -58.41 35.92 1.55
CA ILE A 9 -57.37 36.02 0.51
C ILE A 9 -56.06 36.54 1.10
N ILE A 10 -56.10 37.53 1.99
CA ILE A 10 -54.92 38.03 2.71
C ILE A 10 -54.36 36.96 3.64
N ALA A 11 -55.20 36.21 4.36
CA ALA A 11 -54.75 35.10 5.20
C ALA A 11 -54.10 33.97 4.37
N ILE A 12 -54.64 33.64 3.18
CA ILE A 12 -54.06 32.64 2.27
C ILE A 12 -52.77 33.16 1.60
N LEU A 13 -52.68 34.45 1.25
CA LEU A 13 -51.44 35.07 0.76
C LEU A 13 -50.36 35.17 1.86
N ILE A 14 -50.75 35.41 3.12
CA ILE A 14 -49.84 35.41 4.28
C ILE A 14 -49.39 33.97 4.58
N LEU A 15 -50.29 32.97 4.49
CA LEU A 15 -49.94 31.54 4.58
C LEU A 15 -49.01 31.08 3.45
N PHE A 16 -49.07 31.71 2.26
CA PHE A 16 -48.14 31.42 1.16
C PHE A 16 -46.82 32.22 1.22
N THR A 17 -46.77 33.34 1.94
CA THR A 17 -45.54 34.15 2.09
C THR A 17 -44.75 33.81 3.35
N THR A 18 -45.30 33.02 4.27
CA THR A 18 -44.52 32.36 5.34
C THR A 18 -44.01 30.98 4.93
N MET A 19 -43.67 30.76 3.66
CA MET A 19 -42.53 29.89 3.38
C MET A 19 -41.30 30.60 3.93
N VAL A 20 -41.12 30.46 5.25
CA VAL A 20 -39.81 30.53 5.87
C VAL A 20 -38.94 29.70 4.94
N SER A 21 -38.04 30.37 4.21
CA SER A 21 -36.89 29.74 3.57
C SER A 21 -36.06 29.16 4.71
N ALA A 22 -36.53 28.05 5.28
CA ALA A 22 -35.81 27.27 6.24
C ALA A 22 -34.62 26.77 5.44
N GLN A 23 -33.50 27.46 5.59
CA GLN A 23 -32.23 27.07 5.00
C GLN A 23 -32.07 25.58 5.27
N GLU A 24 -32.17 24.77 4.21
CA GLU A 24 -32.11 23.32 4.34
C GLU A 24 -30.91 22.99 5.24
N PRO A 25 -31.10 22.16 6.28
CA PRO A 25 -30.02 21.87 7.20
C PRO A 25 -28.82 21.39 6.38
N SER A 26 -27.69 22.05 6.60
CA SER A 26 -26.48 21.86 5.83
C SER A 26 -25.35 21.52 6.79
N LEU A 27 -24.57 20.52 6.42
CA LEU A 27 -23.35 20.15 7.10
C LEU A 27 -22.16 20.60 6.25
N THR A 28 -21.27 21.35 6.88
CA THR A 28 -19.95 21.72 6.35
C THR A 28 -18.89 21.01 7.17
N LEU A 29 -18.09 20.19 6.50
CA LEU A 29 -16.92 19.52 7.04
C LEU A 29 -15.68 20.10 6.39
N LYS A 30 -14.71 20.50 7.21
CA LYS A 30 -13.39 20.93 6.74
C LYS A 30 -12.30 20.27 7.56
N GLY A 31 -11.10 20.26 7.02
CA GLY A 31 -9.92 19.86 7.78
C GLY A 31 -8.79 19.43 6.88
N LYS A 32 -7.87 18.67 7.46
CA LYS A 32 -6.65 18.20 6.79
C LYS A 32 -6.43 16.71 6.99
N VAL A 33 -5.97 16.04 5.95
CA VAL A 33 -5.36 14.71 6.01
C VAL A 33 -3.84 14.88 5.99
N TYR A 34 -3.16 14.29 6.95
CA TYR A 34 -1.71 14.46 7.11
C TYR A 34 -1.04 13.17 7.56
N ASP A 35 0.24 13.06 7.26
CA ASP A 35 1.09 11.97 7.70
C ASP A 35 1.39 12.12 9.19
N LYS A 36 1.01 11.12 9.98
CA LYS A 36 1.12 11.16 11.43
C LYS A 36 2.59 11.20 11.91
N GLU A 37 3.53 10.71 11.12
CA GLU A 37 4.96 10.69 11.44
C GLU A 37 5.60 12.07 11.21
N ASN A 38 5.54 12.58 9.98
CA ASN A 38 6.25 13.82 9.61
C ASN A 38 5.39 15.09 9.64
N LYS A 39 4.08 14.96 9.91
CA LYS A 39 3.09 16.05 9.98
C LYS A 39 2.82 16.80 8.67
N MET A 40 3.34 16.33 7.54
CA MET A 40 3.07 16.92 6.23
C MET A 40 1.66 16.57 5.74
N GLY A 41 1.03 17.50 5.02
CA GLY A 41 -0.27 17.26 4.38
C GLY A 41 -0.15 16.19 3.30
N ILE A 42 -1.14 15.29 3.24
CA ILE A 42 -1.22 14.24 2.23
C ILE A 42 -2.18 14.72 1.15
N GLY A 43 -1.66 15.07 -0.02
CA GLY A 43 -2.49 15.43 -1.17
C GLY A 43 -3.07 14.22 -1.89
N LYS A 44 -4.20 14.43 -2.58
CA LYS A 44 -4.97 13.40 -3.28
C LYS A 44 -5.54 12.29 -2.40
N ALA A 45 -5.48 12.41 -1.07
CA ALA A 45 -6.25 11.57 -0.16
C ALA A 45 -7.76 11.77 -0.40
N SER A 46 -8.54 10.70 -0.26
CA SER A 46 -9.99 10.71 -0.34
C SER A 46 -10.58 10.86 1.07
N VAL A 47 -11.62 11.69 1.19
CA VAL A 47 -12.42 11.84 2.40
C VAL A 47 -13.88 11.59 2.05
N HIS A 48 -14.44 10.52 2.60
CA HIS A 48 -15.80 10.06 2.37
C HIS A 48 -16.70 10.48 3.53
N LEU A 49 -17.82 11.12 3.19
CA LEU A 49 -18.94 11.33 4.10
C LEU A 49 -19.96 10.23 3.86
N ILE A 50 -20.21 9.42 4.88
CA ILE A 50 -20.98 8.18 4.81
C ILE A 50 -22.15 8.26 5.80
N ASP A 51 -23.34 7.85 5.39
CA ASP A 51 -24.50 7.75 6.29
C ASP A 51 -24.43 6.49 7.18
N PHE A 52 -25.37 6.36 8.12
CA PHE A 52 -25.41 5.20 9.02
C PHE A 52 -25.80 3.88 8.32
N LYS A 53 -26.25 3.92 7.06
CA LYS A 53 -26.54 2.75 6.24
C LYS A 53 -25.32 2.31 5.43
N GLY A 54 -24.19 3.02 5.54
CA GLY A 54 -22.97 2.76 4.80
C GLY A 54 -22.95 3.36 3.39
N ILE A 55 -23.90 4.23 3.05
CA ILE A 55 -23.94 4.89 1.73
C ILE A 55 -23.02 6.10 1.75
N VAL A 56 -22.08 6.15 0.79
CA VAL A 56 -21.24 7.33 0.56
C VAL A 56 -22.12 8.44 -0.02
N LEU A 57 -22.33 9.50 0.77
CA LEU A 57 -23.11 10.67 0.37
C LEU A 57 -22.28 11.68 -0.43
N LYS A 58 -20.99 11.80 -0.09
CA LYS A 58 -20.06 12.71 -0.77
C LYS A 58 -18.61 12.28 -0.55
N THR A 59 -17.77 12.57 -1.53
CA THR A 59 -16.32 12.40 -1.44
C THR A 59 -15.64 13.73 -1.75
N ALA A 60 -14.64 14.10 -0.96
CA ALA A 60 -13.68 15.15 -1.29
C ALA A 60 -12.29 14.55 -1.53
N THR A 61 -11.53 15.17 -2.42
CA THR A 61 -10.12 14.87 -2.61
C THR A 61 -9.31 16.02 -2.06
N THR A 62 -8.30 15.71 -1.25
CA THR A 62 -7.44 16.70 -0.62
C THR A 62 -6.51 17.42 -1.60
N ASP A 63 -6.21 18.68 -1.31
CA ASP A 63 -5.22 19.47 -2.05
C ASP A 63 -3.76 19.12 -1.68
N SER A 64 -2.79 19.80 -2.29
CA SER A 64 -1.35 19.56 -2.01
C SER A 64 -0.92 19.76 -0.55
N GLN A 65 -1.72 20.47 0.25
CA GLN A 65 -1.48 20.71 1.68
C GLN A 65 -2.34 19.79 2.56
N GLY A 66 -3.00 18.80 1.96
CA GLY A 66 -3.88 17.84 2.62
C GLY A 66 -5.25 18.41 2.99
N ALA A 67 -5.59 19.63 2.59
CA ALA A 67 -6.85 20.25 3.00
C ALA A 67 -8.04 19.75 2.17
N TYR A 68 -9.21 19.62 2.80
CA TYR A 68 -10.47 19.26 2.16
C TYR A 68 -11.65 20.09 2.68
N ASP A 69 -12.72 20.14 1.87
CA ASP A 69 -13.99 20.78 2.18
C ASP A 69 -15.14 19.92 1.61
N ILE A 70 -16.09 19.55 2.48
CA ILE A 70 -17.32 18.85 2.10
C ILE A 70 -18.51 19.68 2.58
N GLN A 71 -19.38 20.05 1.65
CA GLN A 71 -20.67 20.66 1.95
C GLN A 71 -21.79 19.79 1.41
N ILE A 72 -22.77 19.48 2.26
CA ILE A 72 -23.95 18.71 1.88
C ILE A 72 -25.19 19.26 2.57
N LYS A 73 -26.32 19.20 1.86
CA LYS A 73 -27.64 19.41 2.47
C LYS A 73 -28.13 18.08 3.03
N THR A 74 -28.46 18.05 4.31
CA THR A 74 -28.85 16.81 5.00
C THR A 74 -29.64 17.12 6.26
N SER A 75 -30.66 16.31 6.52
CA SER A 75 -31.45 16.31 7.76
C SER A 75 -31.03 15.22 8.74
N SER A 76 -30.03 14.40 8.40
CA SER A 76 -29.47 13.41 9.32
C SER A 76 -28.51 14.10 10.29
N ASP A 77 -28.54 13.66 11.55
CA ASP A 77 -27.68 14.18 12.60
C ASP A 77 -26.46 13.28 12.86
N LYS A 78 -26.33 12.13 12.17
CA LYS A 78 -25.24 11.18 12.41
C LYS A 78 -24.59 10.74 11.10
N PHE A 79 -23.26 10.77 11.09
CA PHE A 79 -22.45 10.36 9.94
C PHE A 79 -21.18 9.65 10.37
N LYS A 80 -20.63 8.88 9.44
CA LYS A 80 -19.25 8.41 9.48
C LYS A 80 -18.44 9.22 8.47
N VAL A 81 -17.30 9.74 8.90
CA VAL A 81 -16.34 10.41 8.02
C VAL A 81 -15.10 9.55 7.98
N GLU A 82 -14.66 9.20 6.79
CA GLU A 82 -13.60 8.24 6.56
C GLU A 82 -12.57 8.85 5.62
N ALA A 83 -11.28 8.77 5.98
CA ALA A 83 -10.18 9.26 5.16
C ALA A 83 -9.23 8.14 4.80
N GLU A 84 -8.79 8.12 3.56
CA GLU A 84 -7.84 7.15 3.01
C GLU A 84 -6.88 7.82 2.03
N ALA A 85 -5.69 7.25 1.91
CA ALA A 85 -4.70 7.66 0.91
C ALA A 85 -3.85 6.46 0.51
N GLU A 86 -3.31 6.48 -0.71
CA GLU A 86 -2.45 5.41 -1.22
C GLU A 86 -1.22 5.22 -0.31
N ASN A 87 -0.95 3.99 0.13
CA ASN A 87 0.13 3.62 1.06
C ASN A 87 -0.03 4.18 2.49
N PHE A 88 -1.23 4.58 2.88
CA PHE A 88 -1.58 4.98 4.24
C PHE A 88 -2.76 4.17 4.75
N ASN A 89 -2.85 4.00 6.06
CA ASN A 89 -4.01 3.31 6.63
C ASN A 89 -5.25 4.18 6.51
N GLN A 90 -6.41 3.55 6.46
CA GLN A 90 -7.69 4.25 6.59
C GLN A 90 -7.93 4.70 8.03
N ALA A 91 -8.58 5.85 8.20
CA ALA A 91 -9.03 6.35 9.49
C ALA A 91 -10.49 6.82 9.40
N GLU A 92 -11.27 6.61 10.45
CA GLU A 92 -12.67 7.00 10.49
C GLU A 92 -13.03 7.71 11.80
N VAL A 93 -14.02 8.59 11.71
CA VAL A 93 -14.61 9.32 12.84
C VAL A 93 -16.13 9.30 12.68
N LEU A 94 -16.82 8.89 13.74
CA LEU A 94 -18.26 9.08 13.84
C LEU A 94 -18.55 10.49 14.34
N ILE A 95 -19.41 11.22 13.64
CA ILE A 95 -19.82 12.57 14.03
C ILE A 95 -21.33 12.64 14.28
N ASP A 96 -21.67 13.43 15.28
CA ASP A 96 -23.02 13.93 15.51
C ASP A 96 -23.07 15.39 15.00
N SER A 97 -23.79 15.63 13.91
CA SER A 97 -23.82 16.91 13.19
C SER A 97 -24.78 17.93 13.78
N SER A 98 -25.12 17.80 15.07
CA SER A 98 -25.79 18.87 15.82
C SER A 98 -25.03 20.21 15.75
N LYS A 99 -23.74 20.20 15.34
CA LYS A 99 -22.98 21.36 14.84
C LYS A 99 -22.92 21.37 13.30
N LYS A 100 -23.45 22.42 12.67
CA LYS A 100 -23.45 22.62 11.21
C LYS A 100 -22.06 22.74 10.57
N ASN A 101 -21.06 23.16 11.35
CA ASN A 101 -19.66 23.29 10.92
C ASN A 101 -18.81 22.41 11.82
N VAL A 102 -18.12 21.43 11.23
CA VAL A 102 -17.24 20.50 11.94
C VAL A 102 -15.88 20.50 11.30
N GLU A 103 -14.84 20.67 12.12
CA GLU A 103 -13.47 20.49 11.68
C GLU A 103 -12.97 19.10 12.09
N ILE A 104 -12.45 18.32 11.14
CA ILE A 104 -11.93 16.98 11.39
C ILE A 104 -10.58 16.85 10.70
N ASN A 105 -9.55 16.53 11.49
CA ASN A 105 -8.20 16.33 10.97
C ASN A 105 -7.84 14.85 11.10
N PHE A 106 -7.40 14.24 10.01
CA PHE A 106 -7.01 12.83 9.94
C PHE A 106 -5.49 12.70 9.89
N GLY A 107 -4.91 12.17 10.95
CA GLY A 107 -3.51 11.74 10.96
C GLY A 107 -3.43 10.29 10.53
N LEU A 108 -3.01 10.02 9.29
CA LEU A 108 -2.83 8.66 8.79
C LEU A 108 -1.39 8.20 9.06
N ASN A 109 -1.22 6.96 9.52
CA ASN A 109 0.08 6.33 9.50
C ASN A 109 0.35 5.86 8.08
N ARG A 110 1.60 5.98 7.64
CA ARG A 110 2.04 5.19 6.49
C ARG A 110 1.70 3.75 6.82
N GLU A 111 0.95 3.11 5.94
CA GLU A 111 1.03 1.67 5.93
C GLU A 111 2.51 1.42 5.72
N LYS A 112 3.16 0.71 6.66
CA LYS A 112 4.47 0.16 6.37
C LYS A 112 4.26 -0.52 5.05
N SER A 113 4.83 0.07 3.99
CA SER A 113 4.70 -0.45 2.65
C SER A 113 4.91 -1.93 2.85
N VAL A 114 3.88 -2.70 2.52
CA VAL A 114 4.02 -4.14 2.61
C VAL A 114 4.91 -4.50 1.43
N VAL A 115 6.19 -4.13 1.53
CA VAL A 115 7.30 -4.86 0.94
C VAL A 115 7.15 -6.35 1.30
N GLY A 116 6.35 -6.69 2.33
CA GLY A 116 5.97 -8.03 2.74
C GLY A 116 4.64 -8.62 2.21
N ALA A 117 4.20 -8.35 0.98
CA ALA A 117 3.24 -9.26 0.32
C ALA A 117 3.56 -9.60 -1.14
N MET A 118 4.67 -9.10 -1.69
CA MET A 118 5.35 -9.75 -2.79
C MET A 118 6.69 -10.25 -2.27
N SER A 119 6.68 -11.41 -1.60
CA SER A 119 7.92 -12.16 -1.44
C SER A 119 8.34 -12.56 -2.85
N PHE A 120 9.48 -12.06 -3.31
CA PHE A 120 10.06 -12.60 -4.52
C PHE A 120 10.31 -14.10 -4.34
N PRO A 121 10.19 -14.87 -5.43
CA PRO A 121 10.43 -16.30 -5.37
C PRO A 121 11.88 -16.58 -4.97
N MET A 122 12.07 -17.63 -4.19
CA MET A 122 13.38 -18.15 -3.89
C MET A 122 13.92 -18.91 -5.11
N ILE A 123 15.12 -18.58 -5.55
CA ILE A 123 15.74 -19.23 -6.71
C ILE A 123 16.58 -20.40 -6.26
N TYR A 124 16.17 -21.62 -6.61
CA TYR A 124 16.88 -22.84 -6.24
C TYR A 124 17.82 -23.33 -7.35
N PHE A 125 18.92 -23.96 -6.92
CA PHE A 125 19.96 -24.50 -7.78
C PHE A 125 20.15 -26.00 -7.59
N ASP A 126 20.56 -26.65 -8.67
CA ASP A 126 20.99 -28.04 -8.62
C ASP A 126 22.29 -28.21 -7.82
N PHE A 127 22.57 -29.44 -7.44
CA PHE A 127 23.81 -29.77 -6.76
C PHE A 127 25.01 -29.38 -7.63
N ASP A 128 26.00 -28.75 -6.99
CA ASP A 128 27.24 -28.31 -7.64
C ASP A 128 27.06 -27.39 -8.86
N SER A 129 25.93 -26.68 -8.94
CA SER A 129 25.59 -25.85 -10.09
C SER A 129 25.26 -24.40 -9.70
N SER A 130 25.61 -23.48 -10.59
CA SER A 130 25.15 -22.08 -10.59
C SER A 130 24.19 -21.78 -11.76
N TYR A 131 23.93 -22.74 -12.64
CA TYR A 131 23.06 -22.53 -13.79
C TYR A 131 21.60 -22.42 -13.38
N LEU A 132 20.90 -21.46 -13.98
CA LEU A 132 19.47 -21.28 -13.78
C LEU A 132 18.69 -22.38 -14.50
N THR A 133 17.90 -23.14 -13.74
CA THR A 133 16.95 -24.12 -14.28
C THR A 133 15.82 -23.42 -15.05
N THR A 134 15.08 -24.16 -15.87
CA THR A 134 13.89 -23.64 -16.56
C THR A 134 12.86 -23.08 -15.58
N HIS A 135 12.69 -23.72 -14.42
CA HIS A 135 11.80 -23.23 -13.37
C HIS A 135 12.31 -21.91 -12.77
N ALA A 136 13.60 -21.82 -12.41
CA ALA A 136 14.20 -20.57 -11.92
C ALA A 136 14.02 -19.41 -12.91
N LYS A 137 14.22 -19.65 -14.20
CA LYS A 137 13.98 -18.64 -15.25
C LYS A 137 12.52 -18.19 -15.32
N LYS A 138 11.57 -19.11 -15.12
CA LYS A 138 10.13 -18.77 -15.06
C LYS A 138 9.84 -17.86 -13.87
N GLU A 139 10.36 -18.18 -12.69
CA GLU A 139 10.21 -17.36 -11.48
C GLU A 139 10.82 -15.95 -11.67
N LEU A 140 12.00 -15.86 -12.29
CA LEU A 140 12.68 -14.58 -12.54
C LEU A 140 11.93 -13.67 -13.53
N LYS A 141 11.04 -14.19 -14.38
CA LYS A 141 10.22 -13.35 -15.26
C LYS A 141 9.26 -12.47 -14.46
N GLY A 142 8.68 -12.99 -13.36
CA GLY A 142 7.83 -12.18 -12.47
C GLY A 142 8.62 -11.08 -11.77
N VAL A 143 9.88 -11.34 -11.41
CA VAL A 143 10.80 -10.33 -10.86
C VAL A 143 11.05 -9.21 -11.87
N ILE A 144 11.33 -9.57 -13.12
CA ILE A 144 11.54 -8.60 -14.22
C ILE A 144 10.31 -7.74 -14.42
N GLU A 145 9.13 -8.35 -14.53
CA GLU A 145 7.87 -7.63 -14.71
C GLU A 145 7.63 -6.62 -13.59
N TYR A 146 7.85 -7.03 -12.34
CA TYR A 146 7.74 -6.14 -11.20
C TYR A 146 8.73 -4.97 -11.27
N MET A 147 10.02 -5.23 -11.55
CA MET A 147 11.03 -4.18 -11.61
C MET A 147 10.80 -3.17 -12.74
N ASN A 148 10.17 -3.60 -13.84
CA ASN A 148 9.80 -2.74 -14.95
C ASN A 148 8.63 -1.81 -14.60
N HIS A 149 7.64 -2.30 -13.85
CA HIS A 149 6.55 -1.46 -13.35
C HIS A 149 6.99 -0.53 -12.20
N ASN A 150 8.09 -0.85 -11.51
CA ASN A 150 8.58 -0.13 -10.35
C ASN A 150 10.03 0.37 -10.58
N PRO A 151 10.25 1.42 -11.39
CA PRO A 151 11.59 1.83 -11.83
C PRO A 151 12.53 2.28 -10.70
N ASN A 152 11.98 2.71 -9.57
CA ASN A 152 12.76 3.16 -8.41
C ASN A 152 13.18 2.01 -7.47
N VAL A 153 12.64 0.80 -7.66
CA VAL A 153 12.98 -0.35 -6.81
C VAL A 153 14.40 -0.83 -7.10
N ARG A 154 15.14 -1.12 -6.03
CA ARG A 154 16.44 -1.80 -6.07
C ARG A 154 16.31 -3.16 -5.39
N LEU A 155 17.11 -4.12 -5.84
CA LEU A 155 17.14 -5.48 -5.31
C LEU A 155 18.49 -5.80 -4.68
N ARG A 156 18.47 -6.64 -3.65
CA ARG A 156 19.63 -7.39 -3.17
C ARG A 156 19.42 -8.88 -3.43
N LEU A 157 20.44 -9.52 -3.98
CA LEU A 157 20.52 -10.96 -4.21
C LEU A 157 21.39 -11.59 -3.13
N ASN A 158 20.85 -12.50 -2.32
CA ASN A 158 21.59 -13.20 -1.28
C ASN A 158 21.74 -14.68 -1.66
N ALA A 159 22.93 -15.08 -2.13
CA ALA A 159 23.19 -16.42 -2.62
C ALA A 159 23.89 -17.32 -1.58
N HIS A 160 23.46 -18.58 -1.53
CA HIS A 160 23.89 -19.58 -0.54
C HIS A 160 24.25 -20.92 -1.19
N THR A 161 24.94 -21.77 -0.43
CA THR A 161 25.20 -23.17 -0.75
C THR A 161 24.71 -24.10 0.36
N ASP A 162 24.62 -25.40 0.06
CA ASP A 162 24.53 -26.39 1.12
C ASP A 162 25.87 -26.58 1.83
N SER A 163 25.87 -27.35 2.93
CA SER A 163 27.04 -27.52 3.80
C SER A 163 28.20 -28.29 3.16
N ARG A 164 27.93 -29.09 2.12
CA ARG A 164 28.91 -30.04 1.60
C ARG A 164 30.02 -29.30 0.84
N GLY A 165 31.26 -29.78 1.00
CA GLY A 165 32.44 -29.17 0.38
C GLY A 165 33.11 -28.09 1.24
N THR A 166 34.23 -27.59 0.75
CA THR A 166 35.06 -26.62 1.49
C THR A 166 34.40 -25.24 1.52
N SER A 167 34.64 -24.46 2.57
CA SER A 167 34.11 -23.08 2.66
C SER A 167 34.61 -22.20 1.51
N LYS A 168 35.87 -22.36 1.08
CA LYS A 168 36.44 -21.64 -0.06
C LYS A 168 35.67 -21.92 -1.35
N TYR A 169 35.38 -23.18 -1.62
CA TYR A 169 34.61 -23.59 -2.80
C TYR A 169 33.17 -23.06 -2.73
N ASN A 170 32.52 -23.20 -1.58
CA ASN A 170 31.15 -22.75 -1.40
C ASN A 170 31.00 -21.23 -1.51
N ASN A 171 31.95 -20.45 -1.01
CA ASN A 171 31.97 -19.00 -1.21
C ASN A 171 32.04 -18.65 -2.70
N TRP A 172 32.97 -19.27 -3.44
CA TRP A 172 33.06 -19.11 -4.90
C TRP A 172 31.76 -19.49 -5.61
N LEU A 173 31.16 -20.63 -5.27
CA LEU A 173 29.94 -21.12 -5.91
C LEU A 173 28.73 -20.21 -5.64
N SER A 174 28.58 -19.71 -4.40
CA SER A 174 27.53 -18.74 -4.09
C SER A 174 27.69 -17.43 -4.86
N GLY A 175 28.93 -16.94 -5.03
CA GLY A 175 29.19 -15.76 -5.86
C GLY A 175 28.73 -15.95 -7.30
N ARG A 176 29.02 -17.12 -7.90
CA ARG A 176 28.54 -17.46 -9.24
C ARG A 176 27.02 -17.56 -9.35
N ARG A 177 26.33 -17.98 -8.28
CA ARG A 177 24.87 -18.05 -8.26
C ARG A 177 24.24 -16.67 -8.29
N ALA A 178 24.74 -15.74 -7.47
CA ALA A 178 24.31 -14.34 -7.50
C ALA A 178 24.51 -13.76 -8.91
N ASP A 179 25.73 -13.92 -9.45
CA ASP A 179 26.10 -13.40 -10.78
C ASP A 179 25.20 -13.93 -11.90
N ARG A 180 24.82 -15.22 -11.84
CA ARG A 180 23.89 -15.81 -12.81
C ARG A 180 22.48 -15.24 -12.72
N VAL A 181 21.98 -14.98 -11.52
CA VAL A 181 20.67 -14.35 -11.31
C VAL A 181 20.72 -12.89 -11.79
N ARG A 182 21.73 -12.12 -11.39
CA ARG A 182 21.92 -10.73 -11.80
C ARG A 182 22.03 -10.59 -13.31
N SER A 183 22.90 -11.38 -13.95
CA SER A 183 23.09 -11.35 -15.40
C SER A 183 21.79 -11.64 -16.14
N TRP A 184 21.01 -12.61 -15.68
CA TRP A 184 19.71 -12.91 -16.27
C TRP A 184 18.72 -11.74 -16.18
N LEU A 185 18.63 -11.08 -15.02
CA LEU A 185 17.75 -9.91 -14.83
C LEU A 185 18.16 -8.75 -15.75
N ILE A 186 19.45 -8.53 -15.95
CA ILE A 186 19.98 -7.49 -16.84
C ILE A 186 19.76 -7.85 -18.32
N GLU A 187 20.15 -9.04 -18.73
CA GLU A 187 20.16 -9.46 -20.14
C GLU A 187 18.74 -9.62 -20.70
N GLU A 188 17.88 -10.33 -19.96
CA GLU A 188 16.51 -10.62 -20.39
C GLU A 188 15.55 -9.50 -20.01
N GLY A 189 15.71 -8.93 -18.81
CA GLY A 189 14.80 -7.93 -18.27
C GLY A 189 15.15 -6.48 -18.61
N LYS A 190 16.35 -6.24 -19.15
CA LYS A 190 16.90 -4.89 -19.40
C LYS A 190 16.93 -4.02 -18.14
N ILE A 191 17.08 -4.65 -16.98
CA ILE A 191 17.20 -3.96 -15.70
C ILE A 191 18.59 -3.33 -15.58
N ASP A 192 18.63 -2.07 -15.15
CA ASP A 192 19.90 -1.37 -14.89
C ASP A 192 20.71 -2.10 -13.79
N ALA A 193 21.99 -2.35 -14.09
CA ALA A 193 22.92 -3.00 -13.18
C ALA A 193 23.01 -2.35 -11.79
N ASN A 194 22.87 -1.01 -11.69
CA ASN A 194 22.95 -0.26 -10.45
C ASN A 194 21.74 -0.51 -9.51
N ARG A 195 20.67 -1.10 -10.05
CA ARG A 195 19.47 -1.49 -9.30
C ARG A 195 19.61 -2.87 -8.64
N ILE A 196 20.73 -3.56 -8.81
CA ILE A 196 20.92 -4.92 -8.29
C ILE A 196 22.24 -5.00 -7.50
N GLU A 197 22.13 -5.26 -6.21
CA GLU A 197 23.23 -5.55 -5.29
C GLU A 197 23.38 -7.08 -5.11
N GLU A 198 24.61 -7.58 -4.97
CA GLU A 198 24.90 -9.00 -4.82
C GLU A 198 25.65 -9.30 -3.55
N HIS A 199 25.16 -10.28 -2.79
CA HIS A 199 25.77 -10.82 -1.58
C HIS A 199 25.88 -12.33 -1.72
N HIS A 200 26.98 -12.89 -1.24
CA HIS A 200 27.25 -14.31 -1.33
C HIS A 200 27.82 -14.85 -0.01
N PHE A 201 27.15 -15.83 0.56
CA PHE A 201 27.41 -16.30 1.93
C PHE A 201 28.04 -17.69 1.99
N GLY A 202 28.21 -18.36 0.85
CA GLY A 202 28.57 -19.77 0.80
C GLY A 202 27.64 -20.58 1.70
N LYS A 203 28.25 -21.37 2.59
CA LYS A 203 27.54 -22.23 3.54
C LYS A 203 27.37 -21.63 4.95
N THR A 204 27.63 -20.33 5.13
CA THR A 204 27.62 -19.70 6.46
C THR A 204 26.21 -19.39 6.99
N GLN A 205 25.20 -19.38 6.13
CA GLN A 205 23.80 -19.08 6.48
C GLN A 205 22.85 -20.17 5.95
N LEU A 206 22.84 -21.31 6.63
CA LEU A 206 21.94 -22.41 6.33
C LEU A 206 20.51 -22.08 6.82
N SER A 207 19.49 -22.51 6.08
CA SER A 207 18.07 -22.34 6.44
C SER A 207 17.53 -23.47 7.30
N ASN A 208 18.31 -24.54 7.50
CA ASN A 208 17.91 -25.70 8.26
C ASN A 208 19.11 -26.30 9.00
N HIS A 209 18.90 -27.43 9.67
CA HIS A 209 19.88 -28.09 10.54
C HIS A 209 21.04 -28.79 9.81
N CYS A 210 21.08 -28.77 8.47
CA CYS A 210 22.03 -29.53 7.65
C CYS A 210 23.44 -28.95 7.62
N SER A 211 24.04 -28.76 8.79
CA SER A 211 25.42 -28.30 8.97
C SER A 211 26.45 -29.40 8.63
N ASP A 212 27.74 -29.04 8.66
CA ASP A 212 28.84 -29.97 8.36
C ASP A 212 28.77 -31.23 9.24
N GLY A 213 28.81 -32.40 8.61
CA GLY A 213 28.74 -33.70 9.31
C GLY A 213 27.34 -34.16 9.70
N VAL A 214 26.31 -33.33 9.54
CA VAL A 214 24.91 -33.72 9.78
C VAL A 214 24.35 -34.45 8.57
N LYS A 215 23.77 -35.64 8.80
CA LYS A 215 23.11 -36.42 7.74
C LYS A 215 21.77 -35.78 7.39
N CYS A 216 21.64 -35.35 6.14
CA CYS A 216 20.41 -34.79 5.59
C CYS A 216 20.04 -35.45 4.26
N SER A 217 18.76 -35.32 3.88
CA SER A 217 18.27 -35.74 2.57
C SER A 217 18.73 -34.79 1.46
N ALA A 218 18.62 -35.23 0.20
CA ALA A 218 18.92 -34.39 -0.95
C ALA A 218 18.02 -33.14 -1.01
N ASP A 219 16.76 -33.26 -0.59
CA ASP A 219 15.79 -32.16 -0.55
C ASP A 219 16.11 -31.15 0.55
N GLN A 220 16.50 -31.61 1.74
CA GLN A 220 16.94 -30.72 2.81
C GLN A 220 18.22 -29.95 2.41
N HIS A 221 19.15 -30.59 1.71
CA HIS A 221 20.28 -29.86 1.13
C HIS A 221 19.84 -28.88 0.04
N ARG A 222 18.80 -29.20 -0.74
CA ARG A 222 18.29 -28.32 -1.81
C ARG A 222 17.77 -27.00 -1.28
N GLU A 223 17.12 -26.98 -0.13
CA GLU A 223 16.66 -25.76 0.55
C GLU A 223 17.81 -24.76 0.80
N ASN A 224 19.04 -25.26 0.96
CA ASN A 224 20.23 -24.42 1.16
C ASN A 224 20.87 -23.94 -0.15
N ARG A 225 20.61 -24.62 -1.26
CA ARG A 225 21.09 -24.22 -2.58
C ARG A 225 20.16 -23.19 -3.19
N ARG A 226 20.18 -21.99 -2.63
CA ARG A 226 19.20 -20.94 -2.92
C ARG A 226 19.84 -19.57 -3.16
N CYS A 227 19.07 -18.68 -3.79
CA CYS A 227 19.26 -17.24 -3.76
C CYS A 227 17.94 -16.59 -3.33
N SER A 228 17.96 -15.78 -2.27
CA SER A 228 16.82 -14.90 -1.96
C SER A 228 16.98 -13.57 -2.69
N ILE A 229 15.84 -12.90 -2.88
CA ILE A 229 15.76 -11.60 -3.55
C ILE A 229 14.99 -10.69 -2.62
N GLU A 230 15.61 -9.58 -2.23
CA GLU A 230 15.06 -8.62 -1.28
C GLU A 230 14.97 -7.25 -1.93
N ILE A 231 13.89 -6.51 -1.67
CA ILE A 231 13.80 -5.11 -2.06
C ILE A 231 14.62 -4.28 -1.07
N ILE A 232 15.43 -3.37 -1.58
CA ILE A 232 16.22 -2.43 -0.79
C ILE A 232 15.90 -0.99 -1.19
N ASN A 233 15.98 -0.09 -0.20
CA ASN A 233 15.74 1.35 -0.36
C ASN A 233 17.00 2.07 -0.86
#